data_AF-A0A376S8Q8-F1
#
_entry.id   AF-A0A376S8Q8-F1
#
_cell.length_a   1.000
_cell.length_b   1.000
_cell.length_c   1.000
_cell.angle_alpha   90.00
_cell.angle_beta   90.00
_cell.angle_gamma   90.00
#
_symmetry.space_group_name_H-M   'P 1'
#
loop_
_entity.id
_entity.type
_entity.pdbx_description
1 polymer ?
#
loop_
_entity_poly.entity_id
_entity_poly.type
_entity_poly.pdbx_seq_one_letter_code
_entity_poly.pdbx_strand_id
1 'polypeptide(L)'
;MLIAKKGQLLSSFAHLRDDGTTASSCWIYTGSWTEQGNQMANRDNSDPSGLGNTLGWAWAWPLNRRVLYNRASADISGKPWDPKRMLIQWNGSKWTGNDIPDFGNAAPGTPTGPFIMQPEGMGRLFAINKMAEGPFPEHYEPIETPLGTNPLHPNVVSNPVVRLYEQDALRMGKKEQFPYVGTTYRLTEHFHTWTKHALLNAIAQPEQFVEISETLAAAKGINNGDRVTVSSKRGFIRAVAVVTRRLKPLNVKRSAG
;
A
#
# COMPACT_ATOMS: atom_id res chain seq x y z
N MET A 1 -19.30 36.16 6.04
CA MET A 1 -20.49 35.29 5.93
C MET A 1 -20.42 34.22 7.01
N LEU A 2 -21.53 33.91 7.69
CA LEU A 2 -21.59 32.85 8.71
C LEU A 2 -21.61 31.47 8.02
N ILE A 3 -20.64 30.59 8.31
CA ILE A 3 -20.50 29.27 7.67
C ILE A 3 -21.14 28.15 8.52
N ALA A 4 -21.00 28.22 9.85
CA ALA A 4 -21.65 27.32 10.80
C ALA A 4 -21.96 28.10 12.10
N LYS A 5 -23.01 27.69 12.83
CA LYS A 5 -23.32 28.27 14.15
C LYS A 5 -22.48 27.59 15.24
N LYS A 6 -22.27 28.28 16.36
CA LYS A 6 -21.62 27.68 17.55
C LYS A 6 -22.41 26.44 17.98
N GLY A 7 -21.70 25.33 18.19
CA GLY A 7 -22.29 24.04 18.59
C GLY A 7 -22.79 23.18 17.43
N GLN A 8 -22.80 23.68 16.20
CA GLN A 8 -23.16 22.92 15.02
C GLN A 8 -22.00 22.03 14.55
N LEU A 9 -22.28 20.77 14.24
CA LEU A 9 -21.33 19.85 13.61
C LEU A 9 -20.98 20.31 12.20
N LEU A 10 -19.69 20.29 11.88
CA LEU A 10 -19.19 20.67 10.55
C LEU A 10 -19.45 19.56 9.53
N SER A 11 -19.98 19.93 8.36
CA SER A 11 -20.24 18.99 7.27
C SER A 11 -19.08 18.79 6.29
N SER A 12 -18.06 19.67 6.34
CA SER A 12 -16.91 19.62 5.47
C SER A 12 -15.69 20.28 6.11
N PHE A 13 -14.50 19.77 5.84
CA PHE A 13 -13.26 20.42 6.26
C PHE A 13 -13.05 21.80 5.62
N ALA A 14 -13.75 22.12 4.53
CA ALA A 14 -13.73 23.45 3.93
C ALA A 14 -14.30 24.54 4.86
N HIS A 15 -14.97 24.14 5.94
CA HIS A 15 -15.51 25.06 6.95
C HIS A 15 -14.52 25.32 8.10
N LEU A 16 -13.44 24.54 8.22
CA LEU A 16 -12.43 24.72 9.26
C LEU A 16 -11.69 26.06 9.09
N ARG A 17 -11.27 26.63 10.22
CA ARG A 17 -10.58 27.91 10.30
C ARG A 17 -9.37 27.83 11.23
N ASP A 18 -8.44 28.75 11.02
CA ASP A 18 -7.20 28.92 11.78
C ASP A 18 -7.32 29.96 12.93
N ASP A 19 -8.50 30.55 13.11
CA ASP A 19 -8.81 31.58 14.12
C ASP A 19 -9.34 31.01 15.46
N GLY A 20 -9.32 29.68 15.62
CA GLY A 20 -9.83 28.99 16.80
C GLY A 20 -11.35 28.88 16.91
N THR A 21 -12.11 29.33 15.90
CA THR A 21 -13.58 29.29 15.93
C THR A 21 -14.18 27.92 15.56
N THR A 22 -13.35 27.00 15.06
CA THR A 22 -13.74 25.63 14.70
C THR A 22 -12.83 24.60 15.36
N ALA A 23 -13.39 23.44 15.73
CA ALA A 23 -12.63 22.33 16.31
C ALA A 23 -12.81 21.05 15.48
N SER A 24 -11.72 20.33 15.24
CA SER A 24 -11.72 18.97 14.68
C SER A 24 -10.41 18.29 15.06
N SER A 25 -10.47 17.11 15.68
CA SER A 25 -9.29 16.33 16.05
C SER A 25 -8.73 15.51 14.88
N CYS A 26 -9.46 15.42 13.76
CA CYS A 26 -9.00 14.79 12.52
C CYS A 26 -9.69 15.44 11.31
N TRP A 27 -9.02 16.42 10.68
CA TRP A 27 -9.63 17.27 9.66
C TRP A 27 -10.18 16.48 8.47
N ILE A 28 -9.46 15.44 8.00
CA ILE A 28 -9.87 14.58 6.87
C ILE A 28 -11.16 13.80 7.14
N TYR A 29 -11.59 13.67 8.39
CA TYR A 29 -12.84 12.99 8.78
C TYR A 29 -14.01 13.97 8.93
N THR A 30 -13.79 15.28 8.79
CA THR A 30 -14.90 16.25 8.82
C THR A 30 -15.86 15.96 7.67
N GLY A 31 -17.10 15.59 7.99
CA GLY A 31 -18.08 15.04 7.05
C GLY A 31 -18.53 13.60 7.36
N SER A 32 -17.79 12.85 8.19
CA SER A 32 -18.14 11.48 8.58
C SER A 32 -19.33 11.41 9.55
N TRP A 33 -19.46 12.40 10.43
CA TRP A 33 -20.62 12.62 11.29
C TRP A 33 -20.97 14.11 11.27
N THR A 34 -22.16 14.42 10.79
CA THR A 34 -22.62 15.81 10.59
C THR A 34 -23.96 16.03 11.32
N GLU A 35 -24.56 17.22 11.18
CA GLU A 35 -25.95 17.45 11.62
C GLU A 35 -26.96 16.51 10.96
N GLN A 36 -26.62 15.92 9.79
CA GLN A 36 -27.44 14.90 9.14
C GLN A 36 -27.25 13.49 9.73
N GLY A 37 -26.48 13.36 10.81
CA GLY A 37 -26.19 12.11 11.50
C GLY A 37 -24.88 11.44 11.08
N ASN A 38 -24.69 10.22 11.57
CA ASN A 38 -23.49 9.41 11.38
C ASN A 38 -23.47 8.77 9.97
N GLN A 39 -22.72 9.37 9.05
CA GLN A 39 -22.59 8.89 7.67
C GLN A 39 -21.83 7.56 7.58
N MET A 40 -20.96 7.26 8.55
CA MET A 40 -20.23 5.98 8.60
C MET A 40 -21.16 4.78 8.78
N ALA A 41 -22.38 5.02 9.28
CA ALA A 41 -23.39 3.99 9.48
C ALA A 41 -24.33 3.82 8.27
N ASN A 42 -24.16 4.58 7.18
CA ASN A 42 -25.00 4.44 5.99
C ASN A 42 -24.88 3.04 5.37
N ARG A 43 -25.99 2.50 4.86
CA ARG A 43 -26.10 1.14 4.31
C ARG A 43 -26.75 1.08 2.92
N ASP A 44 -26.70 2.17 2.16
CA ASP A 44 -27.20 2.20 0.78
C ASP A 44 -26.12 1.66 -0.18
N ASN A 45 -26.35 0.48 -0.75
CA ASN A 45 -25.42 -0.18 -1.67
C ASN A 45 -25.74 0.10 -3.15
N SER A 46 -26.53 1.12 -3.46
CA SER A 46 -26.85 1.51 -4.83
C SER A 46 -25.57 1.83 -5.62
N ASP A 47 -25.47 1.27 -6.83
CA ASP A 47 -24.44 1.58 -7.83
C ASP A 47 -25.12 1.94 -9.16
N PRO A 48 -25.59 3.18 -9.34
CA PRO A 48 -26.31 3.59 -10.55
C PRO A 48 -25.45 3.50 -11.83
N SER A 49 -24.12 3.55 -11.67
CA SER A 49 -23.17 3.58 -12.79
C SER A 49 -22.80 2.19 -13.32
N GLY A 50 -22.95 1.15 -12.49
CA GLY A 50 -22.44 -0.20 -12.76
C GLY A 50 -20.93 -0.36 -12.60
N LEU A 51 -20.21 0.65 -12.09
CA LEU A 51 -18.75 0.64 -11.92
C LEU A 51 -18.31 0.13 -10.53
N GLY A 52 -19.25 -0.27 -9.68
CA GLY A 52 -19.02 -0.69 -8.30
C GLY A 52 -18.88 0.45 -7.30
N ASN A 53 -19.28 1.69 -7.65
CA ASN A 53 -19.09 2.86 -6.79
C ASN A 53 -20.32 3.17 -5.93
N THR A 54 -20.29 2.77 -4.65
CA THR A 54 -21.43 2.84 -3.72
C THR A 54 -21.32 4.01 -2.75
N LEU A 55 -21.59 5.24 -3.23
CA LEU A 55 -21.47 6.48 -2.44
C LEU A 55 -22.32 6.51 -1.17
N GLY A 56 -23.44 5.77 -1.16
CA GLY A 56 -24.36 5.65 -0.03
C GLY A 56 -23.95 4.61 1.02
N TRP A 57 -22.86 3.87 0.82
CA TRP A 57 -22.41 2.83 1.76
C TRP A 57 -21.25 3.33 2.60
N ALA A 58 -21.44 3.38 3.92
CA ALA A 58 -20.54 4.01 4.88
C ALA A 58 -20.13 5.43 4.41
N TRP A 59 -18.91 5.84 4.75
CA TRP A 59 -18.34 7.12 4.31
C TRP A 59 -16.83 6.97 4.11
N ALA A 60 -16.33 7.42 2.97
CA ALA A 60 -14.89 7.43 2.68
C ALA A 60 -14.29 8.82 2.92
N TRP A 61 -13.05 8.88 3.40
CA TRP A 61 -12.28 10.11 3.39
C TRP A 61 -11.45 10.20 2.09
N PRO A 62 -11.22 11.40 1.54
CA PRO A 62 -11.78 12.71 1.95
C PRO A 62 -13.14 13.00 1.30
N LEU A 63 -14.09 13.59 2.06
CA LEU A 63 -15.42 14.05 1.58
C LEU A 63 -16.17 13.03 0.68
N ASN A 64 -16.15 11.76 1.06
CA ASN A 64 -16.80 10.66 0.36
C ASN A 64 -16.30 10.36 -1.05
N ARG A 65 -15.14 10.91 -1.45
CA ARG A 65 -14.45 10.58 -2.72
C ARG A 65 -13.94 9.15 -2.67
N ARG A 66 -14.38 8.30 -3.60
CA ARG A 66 -14.04 6.86 -3.60
C ARG A 66 -12.83 6.55 -4.47
N VAL A 67 -12.64 7.32 -5.54
CA VAL A 67 -11.47 7.24 -6.42
C VAL A 67 -10.71 8.56 -6.33
N LEU A 68 -9.55 8.54 -5.66
CA LEU A 68 -8.67 9.71 -5.59
C LEU A 68 -8.15 10.08 -6.98
N TYR A 69 -7.87 11.38 -7.16
CA TYR A 69 -7.35 11.95 -8.41
C TYR A 69 -8.28 11.76 -9.63
N ASN A 70 -9.57 11.55 -9.41
CA ASN A 70 -10.54 11.26 -10.46
C ASN A 70 -10.70 12.37 -11.52
N ARG A 71 -10.18 13.60 -11.31
CA ARG A 71 -10.03 14.59 -12.39
C ARG A 71 -9.16 14.08 -13.53
N ALA A 72 -8.16 13.24 -13.25
CA ALA A 72 -7.31 12.62 -14.27
C ALA A 72 -8.00 11.50 -15.06
N SER A 73 -9.25 11.12 -14.73
CA SER A 73 -10.05 10.17 -15.52
C SER A 73 -10.55 10.77 -16.85
N ALA A 74 -10.41 12.09 -17.03
CA ALA A 74 -10.73 12.83 -18.23
C ALA A 74 -9.53 13.63 -18.73
N ASP A 75 -9.53 13.94 -20.03
CA ASP A 75 -8.52 14.76 -20.68
C ASP A 75 -8.61 16.25 -20.27
N ILE A 76 -7.78 17.09 -20.88
CA ILE A 76 -7.72 18.53 -20.58
C ILE A 76 -9.03 19.26 -20.94
N SER A 77 -9.77 18.75 -21.92
CA SER A 77 -11.09 19.26 -22.34
C SER A 77 -12.23 18.74 -21.46
N GLY A 78 -11.92 17.85 -20.50
CA GLY A 78 -12.90 17.24 -19.60
C GLY A 78 -13.65 16.07 -20.22
N LYS A 79 -13.21 15.58 -21.37
CA LYS A 79 -13.76 14.38 -21.99
C LYS A 79 -13.15 13.14 -21.33
N PRO A 80 -13.96 12.14 -20.91
CA PRO A 80 -13.44 10.89 -20.36
C PRO A 80 -12.46 10.20 -21.31
N TRP A 81 -11.36 9.66 -20.77
CA TRP A 81 -10.42 8.84 -21.54
C TRP A 81 -11.10 7.58 -22.07
N ASP A 82 -11.90 6.94 -21.22
CA ASP A 82 -12.80 5.86 -21.58
C ASP A 82 -14.25 6.27 -21.26
N PRO A 83 -15.10 6.53 -22.28
CA PRO A 83 -16.50 6.90 -22.09
C PRO A 83 -17.31 5.89 -21.29
N LYS A 84 -16.93 4.60 -21.27
CA LYS A 84 -17.61 3.55 -20.50
C LYS A 84 -17.22 3.54 -19.02
N ARG A 85 -16.23 4.34 -18.62
CA ARG A 85 -15.72 4.46 -17.25
C ARG A 85 -15.65 5.92 -16.79
N MET A 86 -16.63 6.74 -17.19
CA MET A 86 -16.72 8.13 -16.75
C MET A 86 -16.91 8.19 -15.23
N LEU A 87 -15.99 8.85 -14.52
CA LEU A 87 -16.13 9.12 -13.09
C LEU A 87 -16.69 10.52 -12.84
N ILE A 88 -16.14 11.53 -13.51
CA ILE A 88 -16.61 12.91 -13.45
C ILE A 88 -16.65 13.55 -14.85
N GLN A 89 -17.50 14.55 -15.00
CA GLN A 89 -17.65 15.38 -16.19
C GLN A 89 -18.00 16.81 -15.81
N TRP A 90 -17.65 17.77 -16.67
CA TRP A 90 -17.99 19.17 -16.49
C TRP A 90 -19.38 19.47 -17.07
N ASN A 91 -20.27 20.10 -16.30
CA ASN A 91 -21.63 20.41 -16.74
C ASN A 91 -21.81 21.87 -17.25
N GLY A 92 -20.71 22.62 -17.39
CA GLY A 92 -20.71 24.05 -17.71
C GLY A 92 -20.43 24.97 -16.50
N SER A 93 -20.67 24.50 -15.27
CA SER A 93 -20.48 25.30 -14.04
C SER A 93 -19.77 24.57 -12.90
N LYS A 94 -19.86 23.24 -12.85
CA LYS A 94 -19.21 22.39 -11.85
C LYS A 94 -18.91 20.99 -12.39
N TRP A 95 -18.02 20.28 -11.71
CA TRP A 95 -17.78 18.86 -11.93
C TRP A 95 -18.86 18.04 -11.22
N THR A 96 -19.37 17.02 -11.90
CA THR A 96 -20.38 16.06 -11.41
C THR A 96 -20.12 14.69 -12.02
N GLY A 97 -20.66 13.62 -11.46
CA GLY A 97 -20.58 12.30 -12.12
C GLY A 97 -20.88 11.15 -11.18
N ASN A 98 -20.29 10.00 -11.49
CA ASN A 98 -20.41 8.74 -10.78
C ASN A 98 -19.55 8.65 -9.51
N ASP A 99 -18.67 9.63 -9.27
CA ASP A 99 -17.94 9.82 -8.01
C ASP A 99 -17.93 11.31 -7.60
N ILE A 100 -17.62 11.60 -6.33
CA ILE A 100 -17.42 12.97 -5.87
C ILE A 100 -16.12 13.51 -6.48
N PRO A 101 -16.11 14.70 -7.13
CA PRO A 101 -14.88 15.24 -7.71
C PRO A 101 -13.77 15.44 -6.67
N ASP A 102 -12.62 14.80 -6.91
CA ASP A 102 -11.37 15.09 -6.22
C ASP A 102 -10.67 16.30 -6.85
N PHE A 103 -11.41 17.40 -6.88
CA PHE A 103 -11.04 18.61 -7.59
C PHE A 103 -11.81 19.83 -7.07
N GLY A 104 -11.34 21.02 -7.45
CA GLY A 104 -12.10 22.26 -7.29
C GLY A 104 -13.13 22.43 -8.40
N ASN A 105 -13.49 23.69 -8.69
CA ASN A 105 -14.41 24.07 -9.75
C ASN A 105 -13.70 24.64 -11.00
N ALA A 106 -12.39 24.43 -11.15
CA ALA A 106 -11.67 24.90 -12.34
C ALA A 106 -12.26 24.25 -13.61
N ALA A 107 -12.64 25.08 -14.57
CA ALA A 107 -13.22 24.63 -15.83
C ALA A 107 -12.18 23.87 -16.69
N PRO A 108 -12.61 23.01 -17.62
CA PRO A 108 -11.71 22.39 -18.59
C PRO A 108 -10.89 23.43 -19.38
N GLY A 109 -9.66 23.06 -19.74
CA GLY A 109 -8.72 23.94 -20.44
C GLY A 109 -7.93 24.92 -19.57
N THR A 110 -8.28 25.06 -18.28
CA THR A 110 -7.48 25.85 -17.32
C THR A 110 -6.17 25.13 -16.95
N PRO A 111 -5.13 25.84 -16.45
CA PRO A 111 -3.86 25.23 -16.08
C PRO A 111 -3.88 24.45 -14.75
N THR A 112 -5.02 24.38 -14.06
CA THR A 112 -5.12 23.71 -12.75
C THR A 112 -4.96 22.18 -12.91
N GLY A 113 -3.88 21.64 -12.33
CA GLY A 113 -3.55 20.22 -12.42
C GLY A 113 -4.40 19.31 -11.50
N PRO A 114 -4.62 18.03 -11.89
CA PRO A 114 -5.55 17.12 -11.21
C PRO A 114 -5.09 16.60 -9.83
N PHE A 115 -3.84 16.81 -9.43
CA PHE A 115 -3.30 16.33 -8.16
C PHE A 115 -3.31 17.44 -7.10
N ILE A 116 -4.48 17.72 -6.52
CA ILE A 116 -4.73 18.95 -5.75
C ILE A 116 -3.90 19.11 -4.46
N MET A 117 -3.34 18.02 -3.93
CA MET A 117 -2.47 18.06 -2.75
C MET A 117 -1.00 18.36 -3.11
N GLN A 118 -0.66 18.38 -4.41
CA GLN A 118 0.67 18.67 -4.90
C GLN A 118 0.80 20.18 -5.18
N PRO A 119 1.87 20.86 -4.71
CA PRO A 119 2.08 22.28 -4.96
C PRO A 119 2.00 22.68 -6.45
N GLU A 120 2.46 21.79 -7.33
CA GLU A 120 2.47 21.97 -8.78
C GLU A 120 1.28 21.31 -9.51
N GLY A 121 0.38 20.64 -8.79
CA GLY A 121 -0.82 19.99 -9.36
C GLY A 121 -0.55 18.71 -10.18
N MET A 122 0.65 18.14 -10.13
CA MET A 122 1.09 17.02 -10.99
C MET A 122 1.48 15.76 -10.22
N GLY A 123 1.29 14.60 -10.85
CA GLY A 123 1.92 13.35 -10.45
C GLY A 123 3.40 13.38 -10.84
N ARG A 124 4.29 13.07 -9.90
CA ARG A 124 5.74 13.20 -10.10
C ARG A 124 6.34 11.92 -10.68
N LEU A 125 6.92 12.02 -11.87
CA LEU A 125 7.89 11.04 -12.37
C LEU A 125 9.27 11.26 -11.73
N PHE A 126 9.69 12.51 -11.61
CA PHE A 126 10.88 12.92 -10.86
C PHE A 126 10.46 13.45 -9.49
N ALA A 127 10.84 12.78 -8.41
CA ALA A 127 10.31 13.02 -7.06
C ALA A 127 10.92 14.23 -6.32
N ILE A 128 11.69 15.07 -7.01
CA ILE A 128 12.41 16.23 -6.46
C ILE A 128 13.23 15.82 -5.21
N ASN A 129 13.12 16.55 -4.11
CA ASN A 129 13.80 16.27 -2.85
C ASN A 129 12.94 15.48 -1.83
N LYS A 130 11.94 14.71 -2.26
CA LYS A 130 11.00 14.04 -1.34
C LYS A 130 11.45 12.67 -0.85
N MET A 131 12.34 12.00 -1.58
CA MET A 131 12.82 10.66 -1.23
C MET A 131 14.22 10.77 -0.62
N ALA A 132 14.53 9.91 0.36
CA ALA A 132 15.82 9.94 1.04
C ALA A 132 16.96 9.43 0.11
N GLU A 133 16.64 8.48 -0.76
CA GLU A 133 17.58 7.71 -1.58
C GLU A 133 17.70 8.20 -3.03
N GLY A 134 16.96 9.25 -3.42
CA GLY A 134 17.06 9.87 -4.74
C GLY A 134 15.72 10.09 -5.45
N PRO A 135 15.69 10.97 -6.46
CA PRO A 135 14.45 11.39 -7.11
C PRO A 135 13.88 10.36 -8.10
N PHE A 136 14.66 9.33 -8.44
CA PHE A 136 14.24 8.18 -9.23
C PHE A 136 14.53 6.89 -8.46
N PRO A 137 13.72 5.83 -8.66
CA PRO A 137 14.05 4.51 -8.15
C PRO A 137 15.35 3.98 -8.79
N GLU A 138 16.17 3.30 -7.99
CA GLU A 138 17.39 2.61 -8.43
C GLU A 138 17.49 1.26 -7.71
N HIS A 139 18.09 0.25 -8.36
CA HIS A 139 18.19 -1.09 -7.78
C HIS A 139 19.28 -1.19 -6.73
N TYR A 140 18.91 -1.54 -5.51
CA TYR A 140 19.84 -1.90 -4.44
C TYR A 140 19.50 -3.27 -3.84
N GLU A 141 20.51 -4.06 -3.55
CA GLU A 141 20.34 -5.37 -2.92
C GLU A 141 19.92 -5.25 -1.44
N PRO A 142 19.17 -6.23 -0.90
CA PRO A 142 18.96 -6.34 0.54
C PRO A 142 20.28 -6.41 1.31
N ILE A 143 20.28 -6.00 2.58
CA ILE A 143 21.47 -6.05 3.44
C ILE A 143 22.06 -7.47 3.53
N GLU A 144 21.20 -8.48 3.68
CA GLU A 144 21.56 -9.90 3.60
C GLU A 144 21.18 -10.45 2.21
N THR A 145 22.01 -10.16 1.19
CA THR A 145 21.82 -10.69 -0.18
C THR A 145 22.53 -12.04 -0.38
N PRO A 146 21.91 -13.01 -1.07
CA PRO A 146 22.56 -14.28 -1.42
C PRO A 146 23.70 -14.10 -2.44
N LEU A 147 23.79 -12.94 -3.11
CA LEU A 147 24.83 -12.66 -4.11
C LEU A 147 26.11 -12.09 -3.49
N GLY A 148 25.98 -11.41 -2.34
CA GLY A 148 27.07 -10.67 -1.70
C GLY A 148 27.57 -9.47 -2.51
N THR A 149 26.88 -9.09 -3.58
CA THR A 149 27.21 -7.96 -4.47
C THR A 149 25.96 -7.53 -5.23
N ASN A 150 25.95 -6.30 -5.76
CA ASN A 150 24.93 -5.83 -6.68
C ASN A 150 25.47 -5.94 -8.12
N PRO A 151 24.82 -6.72 -9.01
CA PRO A 151 25.27 -6.87 -10.39
C PRO A 151 25.26 -5.57 -11.21
N LEU A 152 24.37 -4.63 -10.88
CA LEU A 152 24.19 -3.38 -11.62
C LEU A 152 25.36 -2.41 -11.34
N HIS A 153 25.70 -2.25 -10.05
CA HIS A 153 26.81 -1.40 -9.61
C HIS A 153 27.47 -1.98 -8.34
N PRO A 154 28.50 -2.84 -8.48
CA PRO A 154 29.14 -3.52 -7.35
C PRO A 154 29.73 -2.59 -6.27
N ASN A 155 30.03 -1.32 -6.62
CA ASN A 155 30.51 -0.32 -5.67
C ASN A 155 29.43 0.14 -4.67
N VAL A 156 28.15 -0.02 -5.00
CA VAL A 156 27.01 0.34 -4.14
C VAL A 156 26.06 -0.85 -4.07
N VAL A 157 26.31 -1.74 -3.11
CA VAL A 157 25.57 -3.01 -3.05
C VAL A 157 24.14 -2.80 -2.57
N SER A 158 23.99 -2.27 -1.36
CA SER A 158 22.70 -1.95 -0.74
C SER A 158 22.44 -0.45 -0.75
N ASN A 159 21.22 -0.05 -0.38
CA ASN A 159 20.80 1.36 -0.39
C ASN A 159 21.78 2.22 0.42
N PRO A 160 22.38 3.28 -0.19
CA PRO A 160 23.45 4.06 0.41
C PRO A 160 23.00 4.94 1.59
N VAL A 161 21.69 5.14 1.78
CA VAL A 161 21.13 5.96 2.87
C VAL A 161 20.40 5.13 3.93
N VAL A 162 20.59 3.81 3.93
CA VAL A 162 20.02 2.94 4.96
C VAL A 162 20.60 3.28 6.33
N ARG A 163 19.73 3.33 7.35
CA ARG A 163 20.17 3.42 8.74
C ARG A 163 20.38 2.02 9.31
N LEU A 164 21.61 1.69 9.67
CA LEU A 164 21.97 0.44 10.35
C LEU A 164 22.78 0.74 11.61
N TYR A 165 22.22 0.42 12.78
CA TYR A 165 22.95 0.58 14.04
C TYR A 165 24.04 -0.49 14.16
N GLU A 166 25.11 -0.15 14.88
CA GLU A 166 26.27 -1.04 15.04
C GLU A 166 25.89 -2.39 15.65
N GLN A 167 25.05 -2.38 16.70
CA GLN A 167 24.58 -3.60 17.36
C GLN A 167 23.78 -4.50 16.42
N ASP A 168 23.04 -3.92 15.48
CA ASP A 168 22.28 -4.66 14.48
C ASP A 168 23.19 -5.16 13.35
N ALA A 169 24.21 -4.39 12.97
CA ALA A 169 25.21 -4.79 11.97
C ALA A 169 25.96 -6.07 12.38
N LEU A 170 26.30 -6.20 13.67
CA LEU A 170 26.92 -7.41 14.24
C LEU A 170 26.02 -8.66 14.12
N ARG A 171 24.71 -8.47 13.91
CA ARG A 171 23.69 -9.52 13.81
C ARG A 171 23.26 -9.81 12.38
N MET A 172 23.97 -9.28 11.38
CA MET A 172 23.77 -9.60 9.96
C MET A 172 24.64 -10.80 9.56
N GLY A 173 24.00 -11.78 8.94
CA GLY A 173 24.61 -12.96 8.36
C GLY A 173 25.23 -12.68 6.99
N LYS A 174 26.07 -13.62 6.54
CA LYS A 174 26.63 -13.63 5.19
C LYS A 174 26.27 -14.94 4.50
N LYS A 175 26.27 -14.92 3.16
CA LYS A 175 25.83 -16.05 2.31
C LYS A 175 26.62 -17.34 2.56
N GLU A 176 27.88 -17.23 3.01
CA GLU A 176 28.73 -18.38 3.31
C GLU A 176 28.16 -19.25 4.44
N GLN A 177 27.45 -18.64 5.40
CA GLN A 177 26.77 -19.36 6.48
C GLN A 177 25.25 -19.47 6.25
N PHE A 178 24.64 -18.49 5.57
CA PHE A 178 23.20 -18.42 5.34
C PHE A 178 22.91 -18.23 3.83
N PRO A 179 23.00 -19.29 3.02
CA PRO A 179 23.04 -19.19 1.56
C PRO A 179 21.67 -19.04 0.88
N TYR A 180 20.57 -19.26 1.61
CA TYR A 180 19.22 -19.25 1.06
C TYR A 180 18.49 -17.97 1.41
N VAL A 181 17.68 -17.46 0.47
CA VAL A 181 16.79 -16.33 0.74
C VAL A 181 15.68 -16.79 1.68
N GLY A 182 15.61 -16.17 2.86
CA GLY A 182 14.48 -16.29 3.76
C GLY A 182 13.46 -15.18 3.50
N THR A 183 12.18 -15.53 3.42
CA THR A 183 11.07 -14.57 3.31
C THR A 183 9.93 -14.98 4.23
N THR A 184 9.12 -14.01 4.68
CA THR A 184 7.95 -14.25 5.55
C THR A 184 6.69 -13.69 4.91
N TYR A 185 5.59 -14.44 5.00
CA TYR A 185 4.31 -14.11 4.37
C TYR A 185 3.13 -14.60 5.24
N ARG A 186 1.91 -14.50 4.73
CA ARG A 186 0.67 -14.87 5.43
C ARG A 186 0.01 -16.08 4.77
N LEU A 187 -0.76 -16.83 5.56
CA LEU A 187 -1.71 -17.82 5.06
C LEU A 187 -3.12 -17.28 5.28
N THR A 188 -4.02 -17.53 4.33
CA THR A 188 -5.37 -16.96 4.31
C THR A 188 -6.14 -17.27 5.59
N GLU A 189 -5.94 -18.46 6.15
CA GLU A 189 -6.64 -18.99 7.30
C GLU A 189 -6.23 -18.33 8.62
N HIS A 190 -5.09 -17.62 8.63
CA HIS A 190 -4.57 -16.96 9.83
C HIS A 190 -4.37 -15.46 9.67
N PHE A 191 -4.83 -14.71 10.67
CA PHE A 191 -4.48 -13.32 10.90
C PHE A 191 -3.37 -13.20 11.96
N HIS A 192 -2.15 -12.94 11.49
CA HIS A 192 -0.93 -12.81 12.29
C HIS A 192 -0.83 -13.92 13.36
N THR A 193 -0.51 -13.56 14.60
CA THR A 193 -0.51 -14.46 15.76
C THR A 193 -1.78 -14.35 16.60
N TRP A 194 -2.84 -13.68 16.08
CA TRP A 194 -4.10 -13.51 16.79
C TRP A 194 -4.98 -14.75 16.63
N THR A 195 -5.32 -15.11 15.40
CA THR A 195 -6.32 -16.15 15.11
C THR A 195 -5.95 -17.56 15.54
N LYS A 196 -4.68 -17.85 15.92
CA LYS A 196 -4.32 -19.14 16.54
C LYS A 196 -5.06 -19.42 17.86
N HIS A 197 -5.69 -18.40 18.46
CA HIS A 197 -6.56 -18.54 19.63
C HIS A 197 -8.01 -18.92 19.27
N ALA A 198 -8.39 -18.85 18.00
CA ALA A 198 -9.71 -19.24 17.51
C ALA A 198 -9.66 -20.68 16.97
N LEU A 199 -10.49 -21.55 17.54
CA LEU A 199 -10.47 -22.99 17.26
C LEU A 199 -10.65 -23.31 15.77
N LEU A 200 -11.55 -22.62 15.07
CA LEU A 200 -11.78 -22.83 13.63
C LEU A 200 -10.52 -22.59 12.80
N ASN A 201 -9.79 -21.50 13.08
CA ASN A 201 -8.56 -21.17 12.39
C ASN A 201 -7.45 -22.17 12.74
N ALA A 202 -7.36 -22.55 14.02
CA ALA A 202 -6.42 -23.57 14.47
C ALA A 202 -6.72 -24.96 13.88
N ILE A 203 -7.97 -25.29 13.54
CA ILE A 203 -8.30 -26.51 12.79
C ILE A 203 -7.84 -26.38 11.33
N ALA A 204 -8.04 -25.22 10.71
CA ALA A 204 -7.76 -25.01 9.29
C ALA A 204 -6.25 -25.03 8.96
N GLN A 205 -5.41 -24.45 9.82
CA GLN A 205 -3.94 -24.47 9.70
C GLN A 205 -3.31 -24.77 11.07
N PRO A 206 -3.21 -26.04 11.49
CA PRO A 206 -2.97 -26.41 12.88
C PRO A 206 -1.52 -26.32 13.35
N GLU A 207 -0.56 -26.47 12.46
CA GLU A 207 0.86 -26.55 12.82
C GLU A 207 1.72 -25.67 11.91
N GLN A 208 2.79 -25.13 12.49
CA GLN A 208 3.75 -24.32 11.77
C GLN A 208 4.51 -25.15 10.72
N PHE A 209 4.63 -24.60 9.51
CA PHE A 209 5.47 -25.16 8.45
C PHE A 209 6.34 -24.10 7.77
N VAL A 210 7.29 -24.57 6.96
CA VAL A 210 8.08 -23.76 6.02
C VAL A 210 8.00 -24.38 4.63
N GLU A 211 8.01 -23.55 3.60
CA GLU A 211 8.00 -24.01 2.21
C GLU A 211 9.41 -24.04 1.64
N ILE A 212 9.76 -25.16 0.99
CA ILE A 212 11.03 -25.33 0.27
C ILE A 212 10.80 -25.99 -1.09
N SER A 213 11.71 -25.76 -2.04
CA SER A 213 11.66 -26.40 -3.35
C SER A 213 12.06 -27.88 -3.27
N GLU A 214 11.60 -28.67 -4.24
CA GLU A 214 12.04 -30.07 -4.40
C GLU A 214 13.58 -30.16 -4.55
N THR A 215 14.20 -29.23 -5.27
CA THR A 215 15.66 -29.18 -5.44
C THR A 215 16.40 -28.98 -4.12
N LEU A 216 15.93 -28.05 -3.27
CA LEU A 216 16.56 -27.80 -1.97
C LEU A 216 16.34 -28.96 -1.01
N ALA A 217 15.12 -29.53 -1.00
CA ALA A 217 14.77 -30.67 -0.18
C ALA A 217 15.64 -31.89 -0.52
N ALA A 218 15.79 -32.21 -1.81
CA ALA A 218 16.66 -33.29 -2.28
C ALA A 218 18.13 -33.08 -1.89
N ALA A 219 18.66 -31.85 -2.06
CA ALA A 219 20.03 -31.51 -1.68
C ALA A 219 20.31 -31.63 -0.17
N LYS A 220 19.26 -31.61 0.67
CA LYS A 220 19.35 -31.73 2.13
C LYS A 220 18.82 -33.07 2.66
N GLY A 221 18.33 -33.97 1.79
CA GLY A 221 17.73 -35.23 2.19
C GLY A 221 16.44 -35.07 3.02
N ILE A 222 15.64 -34.05 2.72
CA ILE A 222 14.38 -33.74 3.42
C ILE A 222 13.21 -34.28 2.61
N ASN A 223 12.39 -35.14 3.20
CA ASN A 223 11.12 -35.55 2.62
C ASN A 223 10.01 -34.55 2.97
N ASN A 224 8.92 -34.59 2.21
CA ASN A 224 7.74 -33.79 2.53
C ASN A 224 7.15 -34.24 3.88
N GLY A 225 6.91 -33.28 4.79
CA GLY A 225 6.40 -33.53 6.14
C GLY A 225 7.48 -33.69 7.21
N ASP A 226 8.76 -33.80 6.84
CA ASP A 226 9.84 -33.91 7.83
C ASP A 226 9.97 -32.63 8.67
N ARG A 227 10.45 -32.77 9.91
CA ARG A 227 10.79 -31.61 10.76
C ARG A 227 12.16 -31.06 10.39
N VAL A 228 12.20 -29.75 10.16
CA VAL A 228 13.41 -29.02 9.79
C VAL A 228 13.71 -27.91 10.78
N THR A 229 14.96 -27.46 10.80
CA THR A 229 15.37 -26.26 11.55
C THR A 229 15.81 -25.19 10.55
N VAL A 230 15.17 -24.03 10.59
CA VAL A 230 15.55 -22.87 9.78
C VAL A 230 16.24 -21.87 10.70
N SER A 231 17.45 -21.44 10.35
CA SER A 231 18.26 -20.53 11.15
C SER A 231 18.71 -19.31 10.36
N SER A 232 18.94 -18.22 11.10
CA SER A 232 19.59 -17.00 10.63
C SER A 232 20.68 -16.61 11.63
N LYS A 233 21.42 -15.53 11.36
CA LYS A 233 22.40 -14.99 12.31
C LYS A 233 21.77 -14.61 13.66
N ARG A 234 20.45 -14.39 13.70
CA ARG A 234 19.71 -13.88 14.87
C ARG A 234 19.09 -14.97 15.74
N GLY A 235 18.91 -16.19 15.23
CA GLY A 235 18.19 -17.26 15.92
C GLY A 235 17.65 -18.31 14.95
N PHE A 236 16.77 -19.19 15.44
CA PHE A 236 16.22 -20.30 14.67
C PHE A 236 14.77 -20.61 15.03
N ILE A 237 14.09 -21.36 14.15
CA ILE A 237 12.79 -21.99 14.38
C ILE A 237 12.84 -23.47 13.98
N ARG A 238 11.87 -24.26 14.45
CA ARG A 238 11.64 -25.64 14.02
C ARG A 238 10.21 -25.76 13.50
N ALA A 239 10.04 -26.40 12.35
CA ALA A 239 8.75 -26.46 11.66
C ALA A 239 8.67 -27.71 10.78
N VAL A 240 7.46 -28.05 10.32
CA VAL A 240 7.24 -29.06 9.28
C VAL A 240 7.71 -28.51 7.92
N ALA A 241 8.34 -29.33 7.09
CA ALA A 241 8.71 -28.95 5.73
C ALA A 241 7.59 -29.28 4.74
N VAL A 242 7.04 -28.26 4.07
CA VAL A 242 6.17 -28.42 2.90
C VAL A 242 7.05 -28.32 1.66
N VAL A 243 7.37 -29.47 1.06
CA VAL A 243 8.19 -29.57 -0.13
C VAL A 243 7.29 -29.42 -1.36
N THR A 244 7.58 -28.45 -2.24
CA THR A 244 6.67 -28.11 -3.33
C THR A 244 7.34 -27.57 -4.57
N ARG A 245 6.75 -27.83 -5.74
CA ARG A 245 7.12 -27.25 -7.05
C ARG A 245 6.69 -25.79 -7.21
N ARG A 246 5.88 -25.25 -6.29
CA ARG A 246 5.52 -23.83 -6.26
C ARG A 246 6.75 -22.95 -6.02
N LEU A 247 7.75 -23.47 -5.28
CA LEU A 247 9.05 -22.83 -5.11
C LEU A 247 10.06 -23.50 -6.04
N LYS A 248 10.82 -22.68 -6.77
CA LYS A 248 11.88 -23.13 -7.68
C LYS A 248 13.14 -22.31 -7.48
N PRO A 249 14.34 -22.90 -7.64
CA PRO A 249 15.56 -22.12 -7.72
C PRO A 249 15.52 -21.21 -8.95
N LEU A 250 16.12 -20.02 -8.84
CA LEU A 250 16.27 -19.08 -9.94
C LEU A 250 17.74 -18.97 -10.33
N ASN A 251 17.99 -18.75 -11.62
CA ASN A 251 19.32 -18.44 -12.13
C ASN A 251 19.57 -16.94 -11.98
N VAL A 252 20.26 -16.54 -10.92
CA VAL A 252 20.61 -15.14 -10.66
C VAL A 252 22.13 -15.02 -10.66
N LYS A 253 22.69 -14.39 -11.71
CA LYS A 253 24.13 -14.24 -11.95
C LYS A 253 24.92 -15.56 -11.79
N ARG A 254 25.01 -16.35 -12.87
CA ARG A 254 26.12 -17.32 -12.98
C ARG A 254 27.41 -16.51 -13.03
N SER A 255 28.29 -16.68 -12.05
CA SER A 255 29.71 -16.44 -12.31
C SER A 255 30.09 -17.30 -13.51
N ALA A 256 30.50 -16.67 -14.61
CA ALA A 256 31.23 -17.37 -15.66
C ALA A 256 32.48 -17.93 -14.98
N GLY A 257 32.51 -19.25 -14.78
CA GLY A 257 33.76 -19.97 -14.61
C GLY A 257 34.49 -20.04 -15.94
#